data_AF-A0A2R9SPV0-F1
#
_entry.id   AF-A0A2R9SPV0-F1
#
_cell.length_a   1.000
_cell.length_b   1.000
_cell.length_c   1.000
_cell.angle_alpha   90.00
_cell.angle_beta   90.00
_cell.angle_gamma   90.00
#
_symmetry.space_group_name_H-M   'P 1'
#
loop_
_entity.id
_entity.type
_entity.pdbx_description
1 polymer ?
#
loop_
_entity_poly.entity_id
_entity_poly.type
_entity_poly.pdbx_seq_one_letter_code
_entity_poly.pdbx_strand_id
1 'polypeptide(L)'
;MSHHLKQLMDRGVTLKRQGDLEGARNCYIQALQEDPTEMMIYINLGKVAHLLKSQDLAIRSYLAAAHLQVSPVEIAIEQNSLPMHLKIHYDNFPKAILDQLPRKSGFIIFIDSNTPRHAAHSLIDLSSEAMRNNPQLTTFAEVYNAHIFGNGQHEEVLLKHDISINDQISSDEENYIPLGREFFIDKLKWESLHRNDVLNLYF
;
A
#
# COMPACT_ATOMS: atom_id res chain seq x y z
N MET A 1 11.57 -14.61 -9.81
CA MET A 1 11.16 -13.61 -10.81
C MET A 1 11.80 -13.93 -12.17
N SER A 2 10.99 -14.09 -13.22
CA SER A 2 11.48 -14.29 -14.60
C SER A 2 12.12 -13.00 -15.14
N HIS A 3 12.95 -13.12 -16.18
CA HIS A 3 13.52 -11.94 -16.85
C HIS A 3 12.42 -11.05 -17.46
N HIS A 4 11.39 -11.67 -18.04
CA HIS A 4 10.28 -10.96 -18.66
C HIS A 4 9.40 -10.22 -17.63
N LEU A 5 9.11 -10.86 -16.49
CA LEU A 5 8.41 -10.25 -15.36
C LEU A 5 9.12 -8.98 -14.88
N LYS A 6 10.44 -9.06 -14.70
CA LYS A 6 11.24 -7.89 -14.32
C LYS A 6 11.14 -6.77 -15.36
N GLN A 7 11.23 -7.11 -16.65
CA GLN A 7 11.09 -6.13 -17.74
C GLN A 7 9.71 -5.44 -17.72
N LEU A 8 8.63 -6.20 -17.49
CA LEU A 8 7.29 -5.63 -17.37
C LEU A 8 7.19 -4.67 -16.19
N MET A 9 7.76 -5.03 -15.03
CA MET A 9 7.79 -4.16 -13.86
C MET A 9 8.58 -2.86 -14.11
N ASP A 10 9.79 -2.98 -14.66
CA ASP A 10 10.67 -1.84 -14.96
C ASP A 10 10.06 -0.90 -16.02
N ARG A 11 9.41 -1.48 -17.04
CA ARG A 11 8.67 -0.73 -18.05
C ARG A 11 7.47 -0.02 -17.44
N GLY A 12 6.71 -0.69 -16.56
CA GLY A 12 5.58 -0.08 -15.85
C GLY A 12 6.01 1.14 -15.03
N VAL A 13 7.14 1.05 -14.31
CA VAL A 13 7.69 2.18 -13.55
C VAL A 13 8.07 3.33 -14.48
N THR A 14 8.73 3.02 -15.60
CA THR A 14 9.14 4.02 -16.60
C THR A 14 7.94 4.74 -17.21
N LEU A 15 6.91 4.00 -17.64
CA LEU A 15 5.70 4.56 -18.22
C LEU A 15 4.94 5.45 -17.24
N LYS A 16 4.83 5.02 -15.96
CA LYS A 16 4.23 5.84 -14.90
C LYS A 16 4.96 7.19 -14.77
N ARG A 17 6.29 7.18 -14.72
CA ARG A 17 7.12 8.41 -14.63
C ARG A 17 6.99 9.31 -15.87
N GLN A 18 6.66 8.74 -17.02
CA GLN A 18 6.41 9.47 -18.27
C GLN A 18 4.96 9.97 -18.38
N GLY A 19 4.08 9.61 -17.44
CA GLY A 19 2.66 9.96 -17.47
C GLY A 19 1.79 9.02 -18.31
N ASP A 20 2.36 8.00 -18.94
CA ASP A 20 1.59 6.92 -19.59
C ASP A 20 1.10 5.92 -18.53
N LEU A 21 0.14 6.38 -17.72
CA LEU A 21 -0.43 5.61 -16.61
C LEU A 21 -1.19 4.38 -17.11
N GLU A 22 -1.84 4.48 -18.25
CA GLU A 22 -2.57 3.37 -18.88
C GLU A 22 -1.61 2.29 -19.38
N GLY A 23 -0.52 2.68 -20.04
CA GLY A 23 0.56 1.77 -20.41
C GLY A 23 1.22 1.12 -19.19
N ALA A 24 1.42 1.87 -18.11
CA ALA A 24 1.95 1.33 -16.85
C ALA A 24 1.01 0.29 -16.24
N ARG A 25 -0.30 0.57 -16.19
CA ARG A 25 -1.32 -0.37 -15.73
C ARG A 25 -1.28 -1.68 -16.53
N ASN A 26 -1.22 -1.58 -17.85
CA ASN A 26 -1.16 -2.75 -18.74
C ASN A 26 0.09 -3.61 -18.50
N CYS A 27 1.24 -2.98 -18.24
CA CYS A 27 2.46 -3.73 -17.90
C CYS A 27 2.29 -4.51 -16.59
N TYR A 28 1.70 -3.90 -15.56
CA TYR A 28 1.46 -4.57 -14.29
C TYR A 28 0.42 -5.68 -14.39
N ILE A 29 -0.64 -5.52 -15.19
CA ILE A 29 -1.61 -6.60 -15.44
C ILE A 29 -0.94 -7.81 -16.11
N GLN A 30 -0.08 -7.58 -17.11
CA GLN A 30 0.69 -8.67 -17.73
C GLN A 30 1.66 -9.31 -16.74
N ALA A 31 2.29 -8.51 -15.87
CA ALA A 31 3.19 -9.02 -14.83
C ALA A 31 2.44 -9.94 -13.84
N LEU A 32 1.20 -9.59 -13.45
CA LEU A 32 0.35 -10.42 -12.59
C LEU A 32 -0.09 -11.73 -13.24
N GLN A 33 -0.15 -11.79 -14.59
CA GLN A 33 -0.43 -13.04 -15.30
C GLN A 33 0.74 -14.03 -15.19
N GLU A 34 1.97 -13.54 -15.01
CA GLU A 34 3.14 -14.38 -14.78
C GLU A 34 3.33 -14.77 -13.31
N ASP A 35 3.17 -13.81 -12.40
CA ASP A 35 3.26 -14.05 -10.97
C ASP A 35 2.16 -13.28 -10.22
N PRO A 36 1.04 -13.94 -9.89
CA PRO A 36 -0.06 -13.31 -9.16
C PRO A 36 0.24 -13.14 -7.67
N THR A 37 1.42 -13.54 -7.20
CA THR A 37 1.83 -13.48 -5.78
C THR A 37 2.96 -12.48 -5.52
N GLU A 38 3.46 -11.81 -6.55
CA GLU A 38 4.48 -10.78 -6.39
C GLU A 38 3.87 -9.46 -5.89
N MET A 39 4.03 -9.24 -4.58
CA MET A 39 3.48 -8.11 -3.83
C MET A 39 3.82 -6.75 -4.43
N MET A 40 5.03 -6.57 -4.96
CA MET A 40 5.47 -5.27 -5.49
C MET A 40 4.68 -4.85 -6.73
N ILE A 41 4.13 -5.79 -7.50
CA ILE A 41 3.30 -5.48 -8.66
C ILE A 41 1.99 -4.84 -8.19
N TYR A 42 1.34 -5.39 -7.16
CA TYR A 42 0.12 -4.83 -6.60
C TYR A 42 0.33 -3.45 -5.97
N ILE A 43 1.44 -3.23 -5.27
CA ILE A 43 1.77 -1.90 -4.73
C ILE A 43 1.90 -0.87 -5.85
N ASN A 44 2.58 -1.23 -6.95
CA ASN A 44 2.76 -0.33 -8.08
C ASN A 44 1.47 -0.14 -8.90
N LEU A 45 0.67 -1.18 -9.08
CA LEU A 45 -0.65 -1.10 -9.69
C LEU A 45 -1.56 -0.17 -8.87
N GLY A 46 -1.52 -0.27 -7.53
CA GLY A 46 -2.26 0.62 -6.64
C GLY A 46 -1.86 2.09 -6.81
N LYS A 47 -0.54 2.37 -6.92
CA LYS A 47 -0.04 3.73 -7.17
C LYS A 47 -0.53 4.27 -8.51
N VAL A 48 -0.45 3.47 -9.56
CA VAL A 48 -0.94 3.84 -10.90
C VAL A 48 -2.46 4.05 -10.89
N ALA A 49 -3.21 3.17 -10.23
CA ALA A 49 -4.66 3.28 -10.09
C ALA A 49 -5.07 4.55 -9.32
N HIS A 50 -4.34 4.92 -8.27
CA HIS A 50 -4.54 6.20 -7.58
C HIS A 50 -4.33 7.39 -8.51
N LEU A 51 -3.24 7.40 -9.29
CA LEU A 51 -2.95 8.47 -10.25
C LEU A 51 -4.01 8.55 -11.36
N LEU A 52 -4.56 7.40 -11.79
CA LEU A 52 -5.70 7.29 -12.70
C LEU A 52 -7.05 7.66 -12.05
N LYS A 53 -7.06 8.03 -10.77
CA LYS A 53 -8.27 8.30 -9.96
C LYS A 53 -9.24 7.10 -9.90
N SER A 54 -8.73 5.88 -10.09
CA SER A 54 -9.46 4.63 -9.94
C SER A 54 -9.34 4.11 -8.51
N GLN A 55 -10.16 4.67 -7.63
CA GLN A 55 -10.12 4.39 -6.19
C GLN A 55 -10.33 2.90 -5.86
N ASP A 56 -11.34 2.26 -6.44
CA ASP A 56 -11.65 0.85 -6.21
C ASP A 56 -10.46 -0.06 -6.57
N LEU A 57 -9.86 0.14 -7.75
CA LEU A 57 -8.70 -0.63 -8.19
C LEU A 57 -7.48 -0.40 -7.28
N ALA A 58 -7.25 0.84 -6.84
CA ALA A 58 -6.15 1.15 -5.94
C ALA A 58 -6.29 0.40 -4.61
N ILE A 59 -7.46 0.48 -4.00
CA ILE A 59 -7.76 -0.15 -2.72
C ILE A 59 -7.65 -1.68 -2.80
N ARG A 60 -8.24 -2.30 -3.84
CA ARG A 60 -8.13 -3.76 -4.05
C ARG A 60 -6.69 -4.21 -4.24
N SER A 61 -5.89 -3.43 -4.96
CA SER A 61 -4.46 -3.71 -5.14
C SER A 61 -3.70 -3.65 -3.82
N TYR A 62 -3.93 -2.63 -2.99
CA TYR A 62 -3.28 -2.55 -1.69
C TYR A 62 -3.75 -3.63 -0.70
N LEU A 63 -5.02 -4.03 -0.76
CA LEU A 63 -5.52 -5.17 0.01
C LEU A 63 -4.85 -6.48 -0.40
N ALA A 64 -4.69 -6.73 -1.71
CA ALA A 64 -3.97 -7.89 -2.21
C ALA A 64 -2.51 -7.90 -1.76
N ALA A 65 -1.82 -6.75 -1.84
CA ALA A 65 -0.44 -6.60 -1.37
C ALA A 65 -0.32 -6.88 0.14
N ALA A 66 -1.19 -6.28 0.96
CA ALA A 66 -1.20 -6.48 2.39
C ALA A 66 -1.55 -7.94 2.76
N HIS A 67 -2.45 -8.60 2.03
CA HIS A 67 -2.76 -10.01 2.22
C HIS A 67 -1.53 -10.90 1.99
N LEU A 68 -0.82 -10.69 0.88
CA LEU A 68 0.42 -11.43 0.55
C LEU A 68 1.54 -11.15 1.56
N GLN A 69 1.53 -9.99 2.22
CA GLN A 69 2.50 -9.66 3.27
C GLN A 69 2.20 -10.37 4.58
N VAL A 70 0.93 -10.41 4.97
CA VAL A 70 0.46 -10.94 6.26
C VAL A 70 0.38 -12.48 6.24
N SER A 71 -0.06 -13.07 5.13
CA SER A 71 -0.22 -14.53 4.94
C SER A 71 0.98 -15.37 5.40
N PRO A 72 2.20 -15.18 4.89
CA PRO A 72 3.35 -16.01 5.28
C PRO A 72 3.74 -15.82 6.75
N VAL A 73 3.42 -14.67 7.34
CA VAL A 73 3.69 -14.38 8.76
C VAL A 73 2.72 -15.13 9.66
N GLU A 74 1.45 -15.24 9.27
CA GLU A 74 0.47 -16.06 10.00
C GLU A 74 0.91 -17.52 10.06
N ILE A 75 1.30 -18.09 8.91
CA ILE A 75 1.80 -19.47 8.81
C ILE A 75 3.03 -19.65 9.71
N ALA A 76 3.97 -18.68 9.69
CA ALA A 76 5.17 -18.76 10.51
C ALA A 76 4.89 -18.62 12.02
N ILE A 77 3.87 -17.87 12.43
CA ILE A 77 3.42 -17.83 13.83
C ILE A 77 2.84 -19.18 14.24
N GLU A 78 1.94 -19.75 13.44
CA GLU A 78 1.29 -21.04 13.72
C GLU A 78 2.30 -22.18 13.83
N GLN A 79 3.37 -22.14 13.03
CA GLN A 79 4.44 -23.13 13.03
C GLN A 79 5.56 -22.82 14.04
N ASN A 80 5.46 -21.73 14.80
CA ASN A 80 6.52 -21.24 15.68
C ASN A 80 7.88 -21.10 14.97
N SER A 81 7.84 -20.63 13.71
CA SER A 81 8.98 -20.52 12.79
C SER A 81 9.21 -19.08 12.31
N LEU A 82 8.68 -18.08 13.04
CA LEU A 82 8.90 -16.67 12.74
C LEU A 82 10.39 -16.35 12.57
N PRO A 83 10.80 -15.69 11.48
CA PRO A 83 12.19 -15.30 11.28
C PRO A 83 12.59 -14.28 12.34
N MET A 84 13.86 -14.33 12.77
CA MET A 84 14.35 -13.57 13.94
C MET A 84 14.01 -12.07 13.89
N HIS A 85 14.15 -11.43 12.73
CA HIS A 85 13.84 -10.00 12.58
C HIS A 85 12.36 -9.70 12.89
N LEU A 86 11.42 -10.53 12.42
CA LEU A 86 9.99 -10.39 12.76
C LEU A 86 9.69 -10.82 14.19
N LYS A 87 10.39 -11.85 14.69
CA LYS A 87 10.22 -12.33 16.06
C LYS A 87 10.52 -11.25 17.09
N ILE A 88 11.59 -10.47 16.89
CA ILE A 88 11.93 -9.34 17.77
C ILE A 88 10.80 -8.31 17.79
N HIS A 89 10.23 -7.96 16.63
CA HIS A 89 9.11 -7.02 16.58
C HIS A 89 7.86 -7.61 17.25
N TYR A 90 7.56 -8.88 17.00
CA TYR A 90 6.40 -9.58 17.54
C TYR A 90 6.46 -9.70 19.07
N ASP A 91 7.59 -10.14 19.62
CA ASP A 91 7.77 -10.34 21.06
C ASP A 91 7.73 -9.01 21.84
N ASN A 92 8.13 -7.90 21.22
CA ASN A 92 8.09 -6.55 21.81
C ASN A 92 6.81 -5.78 21.46
N PHE A 93 5.90 -6.36 20.66
CA PHE A 93 4.68 -5.67 20.25
C PHE A 93 3.73 -5.51 21.44
N PRO A 94 3.03 -4.37 21.61
CA PRO A 94 2.12 -4.17 22.73
C PRO A 94 1.05 -5.26 22.77
N LYS A 95 1.10 -6.11 23.81
CA LYS A 95 0.20 -7.26 23.95
C LYS A 95 -1.27 -6.86 23.93
N ALA A 96 -1.61 -5.73 24.55
CA ALA A 96 -2.97 -5.20 24.56
C ALA A 96 -3.52 -4.91 23.14
N ILE A 97 -2.66 -4.52 22.20
CA ILE A 97 -3.04 -4.31 20.79
C ILE A 97 -3.09 -5.67 20.08
N LEU A 98 -2.06 -6.51 20.27
CA LEU A 98 -1.98 -7.83 19.64
C LEU A 98 -3.22 -8.70 19.90
N ASP A 99 -3.72 -8.69 21.14
CA ASP A 99 -4.88 -9.46 21.57
C ASP A 99 -6.21 -8.95 20.95
N GLN A 100 -6.23 -7.74 20.38
CA GLN A 100 -7.38 -7.16 19.69
C GLN A 100 -7.35 -7.37 18.17
N LEU A 101 -6.23 -7.82 17.61
CA LEU A 101 -6.12 -8.03 16.17
C LEU A 101 -6.92 -9.27 15.75
N PRO A 102 -7.55 -9.26 14.55
CA PRO A 102 -8.27 -10.43 14.03
C PRO A 102 -7.37 -11.66 13.94
N ARG A 103 -6.10 -11.46 13.56
CA ARG A 103 -5.03 -12.46 13.58
C ARG A 103 -3.74 -11.83 14.07
N LYS A 104 -2.91 -12.63 14.75
CA LYS A 104 -1.69 -12.11 15.38
C LYS A 104 -0.68 -11.59 14.37
N SER A 105 -0.64 -12.17 13.15
CA SER A 105 0.14 -11.65 12.01
C SER A 105 -0.21 -10.22 11.61
N GLY A 106 -1.37 -9.70 12.02
CA GLY A 106 -1.77 -8.32 11.75
C GLY A 106 -0.83 -7.25 12.32
N PHE A 107 0.06 -7.59 13.27
CA PHE A 107 1.09 -6.68 13.76
C PHE A 107 2.00 -6.16 12.61
N ILE A 108 2.10 -6.90 11.51
CA ILE A 108 2.84 -6.51 10.31
C ILE A 108 2.35 -5.17 9.72
N ILE A 109 1.05 -4.91 9.79
CA ILE A 109 0.42 -3.67 9.33
C ILE A 109 0.89 -2.45 10.17
N PHE A 110 1.39 -2.69 11.39
CA PHE A 110 1.92 -1.65 12.26
C PHE A 110 3.39 -1.38 11.99
N ILE A 111 4.18 -2.41 11.68
CA ILE A 111 5.62 -2.27 11.43
C ILE A 111 5.93 -1.73 10.03
N ASP A 112 5.15 -2.10 9.01
CA ASP A 112 5.24 -1.54 7.66
C ASP A 112 4.09 -0.56 7.41
N SER A 113 4.37 0.72 7.60
CA SER A 113 3.39 1.79 7.44
C SER A 113 3.16 2.21 5.98
N ASN A 114 3.95 1.72 5.01
CA ASN A 114 3.87 2.21 3.64
C ASN A 114 2.57 1.80 2.94
N THR A 115 2.21 0.53 3.00
CA THR A 115 0.99 0.02 2.35
C THR A 115 -0.27 0.63 2.98
N PRO A 116 -0.40 0.75 4.32
CA PRO A 116 -1.48 1.48 4.97
C PRO A 116 -1.58 2.94 4.51
N ARG A 117 -0.46 3.66 4.47
CA ARG A 117 -0.37 5.05 3.99
C ARG A 117 -0.90 5.19 2.57
N HIS A 118 -0.47 4.31 1.67
CA HIS A 118 -0.91 4.31 0.28
C HIS A 118 -2.42 4.05 0.11
N ALA A 119 -2.96 3.11 0.89
CA ALA A 119 -4.40 2.83 0.90
C ALA A 119 -5.18 4.02 1.44
N ALA A 120 -4.72 4.65 2.52
CA ALA A 120 -5.35 5.82 3.12
C ALA A 120 -5.43 7.01 2.17
N HIS A 121 -4.33 7.35 1.47
CA HIS A 121 -4.37 8.38 0.41
C HIS A 121 -5.40 8.05 -0.66
N SER A 122 -5.51 6.78 -1.07
CA SER A 122 -6.51 6.40 -2.06
C SER A 122 -7.95 6.48 -1.53
N LEU A 123 -8.17 6.23 -0.24
CA LEU A 123 -9.46 6.36 0.43
C LEU A 123 -9.89 7.82 0.61
N ILE A 124 -8.95 8.67 1.02
CA ILE A 124 -9.20 10.07 1.40
C ILE A 124 -9.15 10.97 0.17
N ASP A 125 -8.01 11.01 -0.53
CA ASP A 125 -7.73 11.97 -1.61
C ASP A 125 -8.68 11.82 -2.81
N LEU A 126 -9.21 10.61 -3.01
CA LEU A 126 -10.14 10.30 -4.10
C LEU A 126 -11.62 10.37 -3.67
N SER A 127 -11.89 10.62 -2.38
CA SER A 127 -13.24 10.82 -1.85
C SER A 127 -13.55 12.31 -1.72
N SER A 128 -14.47 12.81 -2.54
CA SER A 128 -14.89 14.22 -2.46
C SER A 128 -15.49 14.57 -1.10
N GLU A 129 -16.12 13.62 -0.42
CA GLU A 129 -16.65 13.83 0.92
C GLU A 129 -15.54 13.92 1.97
N ALA A 130 -14.59 12.99 1.95
CA ALA A 130 -13.47 12.99 2.89
C ALA A 130 -12.62 14.26 2.74
N MET A 131 -12.37 14.71 1.50
CA MET A 131 -11.64 15.94 1.23
C MET A 131 -12.39 17.20 1.67
N ARG A 132 -13.72 17.25 1.52
CA ARG A 132 -14.53 18.38 2.04
C ARG A 132 -14.47 18.48 3.57
N ASN A 133 -14.44 17.33 4.26
CA ASN A 133 -14.35 17.27 5.71
C ASN A 133 -12.92 17.55 6.22
N ASN A 134 -11.90 17.43 5.35
CA ASN A 134 -10.50 17.61 5.69
C ASN A 134 -9.78 18.52 4.67
N PRO A 135 -10.20 19.79 4.51
CA PRO A 135 -9.65 20.68 3.50
C PRO A 135 -8.13 20.90 3.63
N GLN A 136 -7.59 20.80 4.86
CA GLN A 136 -6.16 20.89 5.16
C GLN A 136 -5.32 19.78 4.51
N LEU A 137 -5.93 18.64 4.15
CA LEU A 137 -5.24 17.52 3.53
C LEU A 137 -5.03 17.69 2.03
N THR A 138 -5.68 18.67 1.40
CA THR A 138 -5.60 18.92 -0.06
C THR A 138 -4.16 19.05 -0.52
N THR A 139 -3.35 19.81 0.22
CA THR A 139 -1.95 20.01 -0.12
C THR A 139 -1.12 18.74 0.02
N PHE A 140 -1.36 17.96 1.08
CA PHE A 140 -0.66 16.69 1.30
C PHE A 140 -1.05 15.64 0.25
N ALA A 141 -2.28 15.67 -0.25
CA ALA A 141 -2.70 14.86 -1.39
C ALA A 141 -1.96 15.25 -2.68
N GLU A 142 -1.72 16.55 -2.94
CA GLU A 142 -0.89 17.02 -4.06
C GLU A 142 0.57 16.53 -3.92
N VAL A 143 1.16 16.68 -2.73
CA VAL A 143 2.51 16.21 -2.41
C VAL A 143 2.62 14.69 -2.61
N TYR A 144 1.65 13.92 -2.12
CA TYR A 144 1.61 12.48 -2.29
C TYR A 144 1.52 12.07 -3.75
N ASN A 145 0.66 12.72 -4.54
CA ASN A 145 0.56 12.48 -5.98
C ASN A 145 1.92 12.68 -6.66
N ALA A 146 2.62 13.79 -6.39
CA ALA A 146 3.95 14.05 -6.94
C ALA A 146 4.99 13.00 -6.51
N HIS A 147 4.97 12.58 -5.25
CA HIS A 147 5.82 11.52 -4.72
C HIS A 147 5.61 10.20 -5.45
N ILE A 148 4.37 9.71 -5.57
CA ILE A 148 4.11 8.42 -6.21
C ILE A 148 4.25 8.46 -7.73
N PHE A 149 4.12 9.63 -8.37
CA PHE A 149 4.41 9.80 -9.78
C PHE A 149 5.90 9.55 -10.06
N GLY A 150 6.77 10.10 -9.22
CA GLY A 150 8.21 9.77 -9.20
C GLY A 150 8.99 10.28 -10.41
N ASN A 151 8.52 11.37 -11.02
CA ASN A 151 9.15 12.07 -12.16
C ASN A 151 10.07 13.23 -11.73
N GLY A 152 10.35 13.37 -10.43
CA GLY A 152 11.18 14.43 -9.87
C GLY A 152 10.44 15.69 -9.41
N GLN A 153 9.10 15.77 -9.58
CA GLN A 153 8.32 16.94 -9.16
C GLN A 153 8.07 17.03 -7.66
N HIS A 154 8.40 16.00 -6.88
CA HIS A 154 8.05 15.92 -5.46
C HIS A 154 8.64 17.08 -4.65
N GLU A 155 9.92 17.41 -4.85
CA GLU A 155 10.58 18.54 -4.18
C GLU A 155 10.00 19.90 -4.61
N GLU A 156 9.66 20.05 -5.89
CA GLU A 156 9.03 21.27 -6.41
C GLU A 156 7.65 21.50 -5.78
N VAL A 157 6.83 20.45 -5.65
CA VAL A 157 5.51 20.55 -5.02
C VAL A 157 5.62 20.87 -3.53
N LEU A 158 6.58 20.27 -2.82
CA LEU A 158 6.87 20.62 -1.42
C LEU A 158 7.21 22.12 -1.28
N LEU A 159 8.13 22.64 -2.10
CA LEU A 159 8.52 24.05 -2.09
C LEU A 159 7.37 25.00 -2.46
N LYS A 160 6.56 24.64 -3.47
CA LYS A 160 5.38 25.42 -3.90
C LYS A 160 4.42 25.68 -2.74
N HIS A 161 4.31 24.73 -1.83
CA HIS A 161 3.37 24.78 -0.71
C HIS A 161 3.99 25.16 0.62
N ASP A 162 5.29 25.49 0.65
CA ASP A 162 6.06 25.76 1.88
C ASP A 162 5.96 24.61 2.90
N ILE A 163 5.99 23.37 2.40
CA ILE A 163 5.93 22.14 3.20
C ILE A 163 7.29 21.46 3.17
N SER A 164 7.79 21.07 4.33
CA SER A 164 8.99 20.24 4.43
C SER A 164 8.67 18.74 4.31
N ILE A 165 9.68 17.92 4.04
CA ILE A 165 9.55 16.46 4.10
C ILE A 165 9.06 16.00 5.49
N ASN A 166 9.47 16.68 6.56
CA ASN A 166 9.04 16.35 7.92
C ASN A 166 7.55 16.66 8.13
N ASP A 167 7.04 17.75 7.56
CA ASP A 167 5.61 18.07 7.63
C ASP A 167 4.77 17.02 6.88
N GLN A 168 5.26 16.55 5.72
CA GLN A 168 4.64 15.42 5.02
C GLN A 168 4.62 14.17 5.88
N ILE A 169 5.75 13.79 6.48
CA ILE A 169 5.83 12.60 7.34
C ILE A 169 4.88 12.72 8.52
N SER A 170 4.88 13.86 9.22
CA SER A 170 3.96 14.11 10.35
C SER A 170 2.50 14.00 9.90
N SER A 171 2.15 14.58 8.75
CA SER A 171 0.79 14.47 8.21
C SER A 171 0.42 13.01 7.90
N ASP A 172 1.34 12.25 7.28
CA ASP A 172 1.17 10.83 6.99
C ASP A 172 0.96 10.01 8.27
N GLU A 173 1.75 10.28 9.33
CA GLU A 173 1.67 9.60 10.62
C GLU A 173 0.39 9.92 11.40
N GLU A 174 -0.07 11.17 11.36
CA GLU A 174 -1.25 11.63 12.10
C GLU A 174 -2.55 11.29 11.38
N ASN A 175 -2.60 11.48 10.06
CA ASN A 175 -3.87 11.52 9.32
C ASN A 175 -4.08 10.29 8.41
N TYR A 176 -3.02 9.74 7.82
CA TYR A 176 -3.17 8.70 6.79
C TYR A 176 -2.92 7.30 7.34
N ILE A 177 -1.75 7.07 7.95
CA ILE A 177 -1.33 5.74 8.40
C ILE A 177 -2.34 5.10 9.36
N PRO A 178 -2.87 5.78 10.40
CA PRO A 178 -3.85 5.19 11.31
C PRO A 178 -5.12 4.71 10.59
N LEU A 179 -5.67 5.53 9.70
CA LEU A 179 -6.86 5.19 8.90
C LEU A 179 -6.60 4.02 7.96
N GLY A 180 -5.42 3.97 7.33
CA GLY A 180 -5.01 2.85 6.50
C GLY A 180 -4.88 1.54 7.28
N ARG A 181 -4.37 1.60 8.52
CA ARG A 181 -4.27 0.44 9.41
C ARG A 181 -5.65 -0.07 9.80
N GLU A 182 -6.53 0.81 10.26
CA GLU A 182 -7.91 0.48 10.59
C GLU A 182 -8.63 -0.16 9.39
N PHE A 183 -8.47 0.45 8.21
CA PHE A 183 -9.03 -0.06 6.97
C PHE A 183 -8.58 -1.50 6.68
N PHE A 184 -7.30 -1.84 6.84
CA PHE A 184 -6.83 -3.21 6.64
C PHE A 184 -7.29 -4.18 7.73
N ILE A 185 -7.34 -3.74 8.98
CA ILE A 185 -7.90 -4.53 10.08
C ILE A 185 -9.36 -4.89 9.77
N ASP A 186 -10.14 -3.98 9.20
CA ASP A 186 -11.54 -4.21 8.84
C ASP A 186 -11.72 -5.02 7.53
N LYS A 187 -10.91 -4.74 6.49
CA LYS A 187 -11.18 -5.24 5.13
C LYS A 187 -10.35 -6.42 4.68
N LEU A 188 -9.24 -6.75 5.33
CA LEU A 188 -8.48 -7.94 4.95
C LEU A 188 -9.31 -9.22 5.17
N LYS A 189 -9.11 -10.20 4.29
CA LYS A 189 -9.76 -11.51 4.39
C LYS A 189 -9.03 -12.41 5.38
N TRP A 190 -9.09 -12.04 6.66
CA TRP A 190 -8.36 -12.69 7.76
C TRP A 190 -8.57 -14.21 7.83
N GLU A 191 -9.80 -14.67 7.60
CA GLU A 191 -10.13 -16.10 7.61
C GLU A 191 -9.62 -16.87 6.38
N SER A 192 -9.09 -16.15 5.38
CA SER A 192 -8.54 -16.71 4.14
C SER A 192 -7.04 -16.50 3.99
N LEU A 193 -6.32 -16.11 5.05
CA LEU A 193 -4.86 -15.86 4.97
C LEU A 193 -4.04 -17.06 4.52
N HIS A 194 -4.55 -18.29 4.64
CA HIS A 194 -3.89 -19.49 4.10
C HIS A 194 -3.92 -19.57 2.56
N ARG A 195 -4.65 -18.67 1.88
CA ARG A 195 -4.79 -18.63 0.42
C ARG A 195 -4.00 -17.46 -0.17
N ASN A 196 -3.04 -17.76 -1.04
CA ASN A 196 -2.30 -16.71 -1.77
C ASN A 196 -2.98 -16.26 -3.07
N ASP A 197 -4.17 -16.79 -3.35
CA ASP A 197 -4.98 -16.49 -4.54
C ASP A 197 -5.72 -15.16 -4.37
N VAL A 198 -4.95 -14.08 -4.29
CA VAL A 198 -5.46 -12.74 -3.99
C VAL A 198 -6.26 -12.13 -5.14
N LEU A 199 -6.11 -12.63 -6.37
CA LEU A 199 -6.95 -12.24 -7.50
C LEU A 199 -8.41 -12.59 -7.21
N ASN A 200 -8.70 -13.85 -6.85
CA ASN A 200 -10.08 -14.25 -6.52
C ASN A 200 -10.61 -13.65 -5.21
N LEU A 201 -9.72 -13.22 -4.30
CA LEU A 201 -10.14 -12.64 -3.01
C LEU A 201 -10.52 -11.16 -3.11
N TYR A 202 -9.92 -10.41 -4.04
CA TYR A 202 -10.01 -8.95 -4.07
C TYR A 202 -10.41 -8.35 -5.43
N PHE A 203 -10.39 -9.10 -6.53
CA PHE A 203 -10.76 -8.62 -7.87
C PHE A 203 -12.04 -9.30 -8.36
#